data_AF-A0A3G1T1H3-F1
#
_entry.id   AF-A0A3G1T1H3-F1
#
_cell.length_a   1.000
_cell.length_b   1.000
_cell.length_c   1.000
_cell.angle_alpha   90.00
_cell.angle_beta   90.00
_cell.angle_gamma   90.00
#
_symmetry.space_group_name_H-M   'P 1'
#
loop_
_entity.id
_entity.type
_entity.pdbx_description
1 polymer ?
#
loop_
_entity_poly.entity_id
_entity_poly.type
_entity_poly.pdbx_seq_one_letter_code
_entity_poly.pdbx_strand_id
1 'polypeptide(L)'
;SDKVQEINKTKQAVIFLRRIKAWSDVLKVYKSQRLRAGKGKMRNRRRIQRKGPLIIYFKDQGLTRAFRNIPGVELLHVNKLNLLKLAPGGHVGRFIIWTQSAFDRLDALFGSWKTPSKEKKNFNLPQPKMANTDLSRLLKSDEIRKVLRAPNKRVVRATRKLNPLTNTRAMLRLNPYSAVLRRKAVLDQTRINNQRALALAEKRGIKLPASDPAVRAQKLRERRAKDIKAAAAKRPKKPAPKKTPPPPPKKK
;
A
#
# COMPACT_ATOMS: atom_id res chain seq x y z
N SER A 1 41.10 -10.74 18.79
CA SER A 1 42.39 -11.01 19.45
C SER A 1 42.80 -9.80 20.28
N ASP A 2 43.39 -10.04 21.45
CA ASP A 2 43.83 -9.00 22.37
C ASP A 2 45.12 -8.28 21.98
N LYS A 3 45.85 -8.78 20.96
CA LYS A 3 47.05 -8.10 20.41
C LYS A 3 46.78 -6.66 19.95
N VAL A 4 45.52 -6.31 19.67
CA VAL A 4 45.13 -4.92 19.33
C VAL A 4 45.40 -3.95 20.49
N GLN A 5 45.36 -4.43 21.74
CA GLN A 5 45.58 -3.63 22.95
C GLN A 5 47.02 -3.13 23.08
N GLU A 6 47.97 -3.85 22.46
CA GLU A 6 49.41 -3.56 22.45
C GLU A 6 49.83 -2.57 21.34
N ILE A 7 48.88 -2.13 20.50
CA ILE A 7 49.18 -1.19 19.42
C ILE A 7 49.54 0.18 20.02
N ASN A 8 50.79 0.58 19.84
CA ASN A 8 51.33 1.84 20.38
C ASN A 8 51.38 2.99 19.36
N LYS A 9 51.48 2.67 18.07
CA LYS A 9 51.66 3.67 17.01
C LYS A 9 50.38 3.88 16.19
N THR A 10 50.03 5.13 15.93
CA THR A 10 48.86 5.50 15.10
C THR A 10 48.94 4.89 13.69
N LYS A 11 50.14 4.77 13.10
CA LYS A 11 50.35 4.13 11.80
C LYS A 11 49.86 2.67 11.80
N GLN A 12 50.18 1.93 12.86
CA GLN A 12 49.72 0.53 13.03
C GLN A 12 48.21 0.47 13.24
N ALA A 13 47.64 1.39 14.04
CA ALA A 13 46.19 1.51 14.23
C ALA A 13 45.43 1.77 12.91
N VAL A 14 45.96 2.63 12.04
CA VAL A 14 45.39 2.87 10.70
C VAL A 14 45.45 1.63 9.82
N ILE A 15 46.59 0.91 9.81
CA ILE A 15 46.73 -0.34 9.07
C ILE A 15 45.70 -1.38 9.56
N PHE A 16 45.53 -1.49 10.89
CA PHE A 16 44.53 -2.35 11.50
C PHE A 16 43.11 -2.00 11.00
N LEU A 17 42.69 -0.74 11.12
CA LEU A 17 41.34 -0.29 10.69
C LEU A 17 41.08 -0.52 9.20
N ARG A 18 42.10 -0.42 8.35
CA ARG A 18 42.00 -0.75 6.92
C ARG A 18 41.80 -2.25 6.68
N ARG A 19 42.54 -3.09 7.40
CA ARG A 19 42.45 -4.55 7.28
C ARG A 19 41.07 -5.07 7.70
N ILE A 20 40.52 -4.55 8.79
CA ILE A 20 39.18 -4.93 9.28
C ILE A 20 38.02 -4.21 8.56
N LYS A 21 38.30 -3.51 7.46
CA LYS A 21 37.32 -2.77 6.64
C LYS A 21 36.55 -1.66 7.38
N ALA A 22 37.03 -1.21 8.54
CA ALA A 22 36.48 -0.10 9.30
C ALA A 22 36.90 1.28 8.78
N TRP A 23 37.90 1.33 7.89
CA TRP A 23 38.44 2.59 7.38
C TRP A 23 37.45 3.40 6.54
N SER A 24 36.46 2.76 5.91
CA SER A 24 35.41 3.45 5.16
C SER A 24 34.60 4.40 6.05
N ASP A 25 34.30 4.01 7.29
CA ASP A 25 33.60 4.84 8.26
C ASP A 25 34.49 6.00 8.75
N VAL A 26 35.78 5.76 8.94
CA VAL A 26 36.75 6.83 9.27
C VAL A 26 36.87 7.84 8.12
N LEU A 27 36.95 7.39 6.86
CA LEU A 27 36.96 8.27 5.70
C LEU A 27 35.69 9.13 5.62
N LYS A 28 34.54 8.57 6.01
CA LYS A 28 33.28 9.32 6.12
C LYS A 28 33.37 10.42 7.17
N VAL A 29 34.09 10.20 8.28
CA VAL A 29 34.37 11.25 9.27
C VAL A 29 35.24 12.34 8.67
N TYR A 30 36.37 12.00 8.03
CA TYR A 30 37.26 12.99 7.39
C TYR A 30 36.48 13.91 6.43
N LYS A 31 35.69 13.33 5.52
CA LYS A 31 34.86 14.09 4.56
C LYS A 31 33.78 14.95 5.22
N SER A 32 33.39 14.64 6.45
CA SER A 32 32.31 15.35 7.15
C SER A 32 32.76 16.58 7.95
N GLN A 33 34.07 16.81 8.07
CA GLN A 33 34.61 17.91 8.85
C GLN A 33 34.27 19.24 8.18
N ARG A 34 33.50 20.09 8.89
CA ARG A 34 33.11 21.42 8.41
C ARG A 34 33.01 22.43 9.53
N LEU A 35 33.03 23.72 9.18
CA LEU A 35 32.76 24.79 10.13
C LEU A 35 31.30 24.75 10.59
N ARG A 36 31.09 24.93 11.90
CA ARG A 36 29.76 25.00 12.51
C ARG A 36 29.07 26.30 12.07
N ALA A 37 27.82 26.22 11.66
CA ALA A 37 27.00 27.39 11.38
C ALA A 37 26.64 28.14 12.68
N GLY A 38 26.47 29.46 12.60
CA GLY A 38 26.06 30.31 13.72
C GLY A 38 27.17 30.68 14.72
N LYS A 39 26.75 31.21 15.88
CA LYS A 39 27.62 31.79 16.92
C LYS A 39 28.45 30.78 17.71
N GLY A 40 28.21 29.48 17.53
CA GLY A 40 29.00 28.41 18.17
C GLY A 40 30.49 28.49 17.83
N LYS A 41 30.85 29.06 16.67
CA LYS A 41 32.24 29.30 16.25
C LYS A 41 33.02 30.20 17.20
N MET A 42 32.35 31.16 17.84
CA MET A 42 32.94 32.10 18.81
C MET A 42 33.15 31.46 20.19
N ARG A 43 32.46 30.35 20.49
CA ARG A 43 32.49 29.67 21.79
C ARG A 43 33.28 28.35 21.75
N ASN A 44 34.42 28.33 21.07
CA ASN A 44 35.30 27.15 20.92
C ASN A 44 34.66 25.88 20.31
N ARG A 45 33.49 25.99 19.67
CA ARG A 45 32.78 24.87 18.99
C ARG A 45 32.78 25.04 17.48
N ARG A 46 33.94 25.46 16.93
CA ARG A 46 34.10 25.92 15.54
C ARG A 46 33.91 24.83 14.49
N ARG A 47 34.29 23.58 14.77
CA ARG A 47 34.16 22.46 13.82
C ARG A 47 33.16 21.43 14.32
N ILE A 48 32.53 20.74 13.38
CA ILE A 48 31.70 19.56 13.61
C ILE A 48 32.18 18.43 12.71
N GLN A 49 32.02 17.20 13.19
CA GLN A 49 32.35 15.98 12.47
C GLN A 49 31.43 14.86 12.90
N ARG A 50 31.27 13.84 12.06
CA ARG A 50 30.54 12.62 12.41
C ARG A 50 31.29 11.80 13.47
N LYS A 51 30.56 10.96 14.19
CA LYS A 51 31.15 9.93 15.05
C LYS A 51 31.49 8.72 14.18
N GLY A 52 32.69 8.19 14.35
CA GLY A 52 33.15 6.97 13.69
C GLY A 52 33.09 5.77 14.63
N PRO A 53 33.93 4.75 14.38
CA PRO A 53 33.88 3.51 15.14
C PRO A 53 34.26 3.73 16.61
N LEU A 54 33.62 2.97 17.48
CA LEU A 54 33.92 2.92 18.91
C LEU A 54 34.71 1.64 19.21
N ILE A 55 35.93 1.77 19.73
CA ILE A 55 36.77 0.64 20.11
C ILE A 55 36.63 0.41 21.61
N ILE A 56 36.24 -0.81 21.98
CA ILE A 56 36.04 -1.20 23.37
C ILE A 56 37.12 -2.20 23.78
N TYR A 57 37.81 -1.87 24.87
CA TYR A 57 38.95 -2.64 25.38
C TYR A 57 38.80 -2.94 26.88
N PHE A 58 39.62 -3.89 27.37
CA PHE A 58 39.67 -4.26 28.79
C PHE A 58 40.97 -3.81 29.47
N LYS A 59 42.13 -3.90 28.81
CA LYS A 59 43.39 -3.36 29.33
C LYS A 59 43.92 -2.31 28.35
N ASP A 60 44.50 -1.24 28.89
CA ASP A 60 45.18 -0.24 28.08
C ASP A 60 46.69 -0.51 28.13
N GLN A 61 47.23 -1.12 27.07
CA GLN A 61 48.68 -1.33 26.90
C GLN A 61 49.28 -0.32 25.90
N GLY A 62 48.58 0.80 25.64
CA GLY A 62 49.00 1.85 24.71
C GLY A 62 48.00 2.10 23.56
N LEU A 63 46.98 1.25 23.45
CA LEU A 63 45.84 1.40 22.52
C LEU A 63 45.21 2.80 22.61
N THR A 64 45.03 3.37 23.81
CA THR A 64 44.41 4.70 23.90
C THR A 64 45.24 5.77 23.19
N ARG A 65 46.57 5.69 23.28
CA ARG A 65 47.49 6.65 22.64
C ARG A 65 47.52 6.47 21.13
N ALA A 66 47.47 5.24 20.64
CA ALA A 66 47.51 4.95 19.21
C ALA A 66 46.24 5.39 18.46
N PHE A 67 45.06 5.18 19.06
CA PHE A 67 43.79 5.42 18.37
C PHE A 67 43.21 6.83 18.58
N ARG A 68 43.55 7.55 19.66
CA ARG A 68 42.96 8.86 19.99
C ARG A 68 43.14 9.94 18.92
N ASN A 69 44.20 9.84 18.10
CA ASN A 69 44.52 10.84 17.08
C ASN A 69 43.75 10.63 15.76
N ILE A 70 43.06 9.49 15.61
CA ILE A 70 42.29 9.19 14.40
C ILE A 70 40.91 9.88 14.53
N PRO A 71 40.50 10.73 13.58
CA PRO A 71 39.29 11.53 13.73
C PRO A 71 38.03 10.66 13.79
N GLY A 72 37.16 10.96 14.76
CA GLY A 72 35.89 10.29 14.96
C GLY A 72 35.97 8.91 15.62
N VAL A 73 37.16 8.32 15.71
CA VAL A 73 37.37 7.09 16.49
C VAL A 73 37.30 7.45 17.96
N GLU A 74 36.49 6.70 18.70
CA GLU A 74 36.40 6.85 20.15
C GLU A 74 36.77 5.55 20.84
N LEU A 75 37.18 5.68 22.09
CA LEU A 75 37.70 4.61 22.91
C LEU A 75 36.86 4.52 24.19
N LEU A 76 36.64 3.30 24.65
CA LEU A 76 35.85 3.03 25.84
C LEU A 76 36.36 1.77 26.54
N HIS A 77 36.45 1.83 27.86
CA HIS A 77 36.79 0.67 28.66
C HIS A 77 35.52 -0.12 28.99
N VAL A 78 35.56 -1.46 28.92
CA VAL A 78 34.38 -2.31 29.11
C VAL A 78 33.73 -2.17 30.50
N ASN A 79 34.49 -2.00 31.57
CA ASN A 79 33.92 -1.75 32.90
C ASN A 79 33.20 -0.38 33.02
N LYS A 80 33.45 0.56 32.10
CA LYS A 80 32.94 1.94 32.14
C LYS A 80 32.18 2.26 30.85
N LEU A 81 31.25 1.38 30.45
CA LEU A 81 30.41 1.62 29.28
C LEU A 81 29.52 2.85 29.47
N ASN A 82 29.74 3.87 28.65
CA ASN A 82 28.98 5.12 28.68
C ASN A 82 27.91 5.11 27.57
N LEU A 83 26.65 5.33 27.96
CA LEU A 83 25.52 5.42 27.05
C LEU A 83 25.69 6.51 25.97
N LEU A 84 26.26 7.66 26.32
CA LEU A 84 26.46 8.78 25.38
C LEU A 84 27.43 8.45 24.24
N LYS A 85 28.35 7.52 24.50
CA LYS A 85 29.26 6.99 23.47
C LYS A 85 28.62 5.83 22.72
N LEU A 86 27.85 4.97 23.37
CA LEU A 86 27.17 3.84 22.69
C LEU A 86 26.04 4.31 21.77
N ALA A 87 25.25 5.28 22.20
CA ALA A 87 24.11 5.84 21.46
C ALA A 87 24.19 7.38 21.37
N PRO A 88 25.12 7.94 20.56
CA PRO A 88 25.24 9.39 20.41
C PRO A 88 23.95 10.00 19.88
N GLY A 89 23.41 10.99 20.59
CA GLY A 89 22.13 11.63 20.22
C GLY A 89 20.90 10.74 20.44
N GLY A 90 21.03 9.63 21.18
CA GLY A 90 19.92 8.70 21.46
C GLY A 90 19.69 7.65 20.36
N HIS A 91 20.50 7.62 19.31
CA HIS A 91 20.40 6.63 18.23
C HIS A 91 21.20 5.36 18.55
N VAL A 92 20.54 4.20 18.53
CA VAL A 92 21.19 2.88 18.66
C VAL A 92 21.87 2.45 17.35
N GLY A 93 22.77 1.47 17.42
CA GLY A 93 23.43 0.90 16.24
C GLY A 93 24.73 1.59 15.84
N ARG A 94 25.50 2.11 16.80
CA ARG A 94 26.86 2.59 16.53
C ARG A 94 27.77 1.42 16.12
N PHE A 95 28.68 1.65 15.17
CA PHE A 95 29.68 0.67 14.79
C PHE A 95 30.72 0.51 15.91
N ILE A 96 30.71 -0.65 16.58
CA ILE A 96 31.54 -0.95 17.74
C ILE A 96 32.49 -2.10 17.40
N ILE A 97 33.75 -1.95 17.80
CA ILE A 97 34.83 -2.94 17.62
C ILE A 97 35.27 -3.38 19.00
N TRP A 98 35.11 -4.67 19.31
CA TRP A 98 35.47 -5.25 20.60
C TRP A 98 36.84 -5.93 20.52
N THR A 99 37.67 -5.75 21.55
CA THR A 99 38.76 -6.70 21.82
C THR A 99 38.20 -7.99 22.43
N GLN A 100 38.96 -9.07 22.35
CA GLN A 100 38.47 -10.40 22.76
C GLN A 100 38.16 -10.43 24.25
N SER A 101 39.13 -10.09 25.09
CA SER A 101 38.94 -9.96 26.55
C SER A 101 37.84 -8.97 26.94
N ALA A 102 37.63 -7.90 26.17
CA ALA A 102 36.52 -6.98 26.44
C ALA A 102 35.16 -7.63 26.16
N PHE A 103 35.07 -8.44 25.11
CA PHE A 103 33.85 -9.16 24.79
C PHE A 103 33.54 -10.24 25.85
N ASP A 104 34.55 -11.01 26.25
CA ASP A 104 34.41 -12.06 27.28
C ASP A 104 33.99 -11.48 28.63
N ARG A 105 34.45 -10.26 28.97
CA ARG A 105 34.10 -9.58 30.23
C ARG A 105 32.63 -9.16 30.31
N LEU A 106 31.91 -9.04 29.18
CA LEU A 106 30.50 -8.63 29.19
C LEU A 106 29.61 -9.61 29.95
N ASP A 107 29.91 -10.91 29.89
CA ASP A 107 29.15 -11.95 30.60
C ASP A 107 29.23 -11.77 32.11
N ALA A 108 30.42 -11.46 32.65
CA ALA A 108 30.57 -11.15 34.08
C ALA A 108 29.88 -9.83 34.49
N LEU A 109 29.93 -8.82 33.62
CA LEU A 109 29.39 -7.48 33.87
C LEU A 109 27.86 -7.41 33.85
N PHE A 110 27.21 -8.12 32.93
CA PHE A 110 25.77 -8.02 32.73
C PHE A 110 25.01 -9.32 33.03
N GLY A 111 25.69 -10.47 32.99
CA GLY A 111 25.05 -11.77 33.08
C GLY A 111 24.21 -12.11 31.85
N SER A 112 23.31 -13.07 32.03
CA SER A 112 22.30 -13.47 31.05
C SER A 112 20.89 -13.30 31.64
N TRP A 113 19.83 -13.61 30.89
CA TRP A 113 18.49 -13.64 31.48
C TRP A 113 18.33 -14.71 32.59
N LYS A 114 19.18 -15.75 32.58
CA LYS A 114 19.15 -16.85 33.56
C LYS A 114 20.09 -16.61 34.74
N THR A 115 21.22 -15.95 34.49
CA THR A 115 22.29 -15.76 35.47
C THR A 115 22.44 -14.27 35.77
N PRO A 116 22.28 -13.82 37.03
CA PRO A 116 22.44 -12.42 37.38
C PRO A 116 23.89 -11.94 37.16
N SER A 117 24.08 -10.61 37.12
CA SER A 117 25.42 -10.04 37.00
C SER A 117 26.30 -10.40 38.20
N LYS A 118 27.57 -10.71 37.94
CA LYS A 118 28.58 -10.98 38.99
C LYS A 118 29.15 -9.69 39.58
N GLU A 119 29.28 -8.65 38.75
CA GLU A 119 29.91 -7.39 39.16
C GLU A 119 28.91 -6.33 39.63
N LYS A 120 27.71 -6.32 39.07
CA LYS A 120 26.68 -5.33 39.41
C LYS A 120 25.73 -5.91 40.44
N LYS A 121 25.77 -5.35 41.65
CA LYS A 121 24.86 -5.73 42.74
C LYS A 121 23.40 -5.53 42.33
N ASN A 122 22.57 -6.54 42.58
CA ASN A 122 21.12 -6.52 42.32
C ASN A 122 20.74 -6.17 40.87
N PHE A 123 21.58 -6.51 39.90
CA PHE A 123 21.32 -6.26 38.48
C PHE A 123 21.04 -7.57 37.74
N ASN A 124 19.96 -7.56 36.95
CA ASN A 124 19.64 -8.58 35.96
C ASN A 124 19.18 -7.90 34.66
N LEU A 125 19.30 -8.60 33.53
CA LEU A 125 18.86 -8.09 32.24
C LEU A 125 17.32 -7.98 32.20
N PRO A 126 16.77 -6.90 31.59
CA PRO A 126 15.33 -6.78 31.42
C PRO A 126 14.81 -7.91 30.52
N GLN A 127 13.69 -8.52 30.93
CA GLN A 127 13.05 -9.57 30.15
C GLN A 127 12.27 -8.97 28.97
N PRO A 128 12.38 -9.55 27.77
CA PRO A 128 11.60 -9.10 26.62
C PRO A 128 10.11 -9.37 26.87
N LYS A 129 9.25 -8.40 26.53
CA LYS A 129 7.78 -8.55 26.67
C LYS A 129 7.19 -9.62 25.74
N MET A 130 7.87 -9.90 24.62
CA MET A 130 7.51 -10.94 23.66
C MET A 130 8.68 -11.90 23.52
N ALA A 131 8.43 -13.21 23.66
CA ALA A 131 9.46 -14.22 23.46
C ALA A 131 9.93 -14.31 22.00
N ASN A 132 9.00 -14.17 21.05
CA ASN A 132 9.28 -14.09 19.62
C ASN A 132 8.76 -12.75 19.07
N THR A 133 9.65 -11.94 18.49
CA THR A 133 9.30 -10.65 17.89
C THR A 133 8.94 -10.75 16.40
N ASP A 134 9.10 -11.91 15.76
CA ASP A 134 8.67 -12.14 14.39
C ASP A 134 7.16 -12.39 14.31
N LEU A 135 6.41 -11.28 14.25
CA LEU A 135 4.96 -11.30 14.06
C LEU A 135 4.55 -11.98 12.75
N SER A 136 5.36 -11.90 11.69
CA SER A 136 5.00 -12.50 10.41
C SER A 136 4.99 -14.01 10.51
N ARG A 137 5.96 -14.60 11.21
CA ARG A 137 5.96 -16.04 11.49
C ARG A 137 4.78 -16.44 12.37
N LEU A 138 4.50 -15.68 13.43
CA LEU A 138 3.36 -15.96 14.32
C LEU A 138 2.04 -15.94 13.56
N LEU A 139 1.75 -14.87 12.81
CA LEU A 139 0.50 -14.72 12.06
C LEU A 139 0.33 -15.74 10.93
N LYS A 140 1.45 -16.31 10.43
CA LYS A 140 1.44 -17.33 9.38
C LYS A 140 1.47 -18.75 9.93
N SER A 141 1.48 -18.93 11.24
CA SER A 141 1.50 -20.25 11.86
C SER A 141 0.21 -21.01 11.57
N ASP A 142 0.30 -22.32 11.43
CA ASP A 142 -0.82 -23.16 11.02
C ASP A 142 -1.90 -23.22 12.12
N GLU A 143 -1.50 -23.09 13.38
CA GLU A 143 -2.41 -23.04 14.52
C GLU A 143 -3.33 -21.82 14.44
N ILE A 144 -2.77 -20.66 14.09
CA ILE A 144 -3.56 -19.43 13.90
C ILE A 144 -4.39 -19.53 12.63
N ARG A 145 -3.79 -19.96 11.52
CA ARG A 145 -4.48 -20.05 10.21
C ARG A 145 -5.64 -21.03 10.21
N LYS A 146 -5.56 -22.13 10.97
CA LYS A 146 -6.64 -23.12 11.09
C LYS A 146 -7.91 -22.55 11.70
N VAL A 147 -7.79 -21.57 12.60
CA VAL A 147 -8.92 -20.94 13.30
C VAL A 147 -9.42 -19.67 12.58
N LEU A 148 -8.55 -19.02 11.79
CA LEU A 148 -8.90 -17.80 11.09
C LEU A 148 -9.94 -18.02 9.97
N ARG A 149 -10.91 -17.11 9.92
CA ARG A 149 -11.84 -16.98 8.78
C ARG A 149 -11.13 -16.51 7.52
N ALA A 150 -11.69 -16.84 6.35
CA ALA A 150 -11.22 -16.31 5.08
C ALA A 150 -11.23 -14.77 5.05
N PRO A 151 -10.20 -14.12 4.47
CA PRO A 151 -10.13 -12.66 4.44
C PRO A 151 -11.19 -12.08 3.51
N ASN A 152 -11.93 -11.07 3.97
CA ASN A 152 -12.86 -10.33 3.13
C ASN A 152 -12.11 -9.28 2.29
N LYS A 153 -11.95 -9.54 0.99
CA LYS A 153 -11.25 -8.65 0.06
C LYS A 153 -12.18 -7.62 -0.62
N ARG A 154 -13.47 -7.58 -0.27
CA ARG A 154 -14.44 -6.68 -0.89
C ARG A 154 -14.24 -5.25 -0.42
N VAL A 155 -13.72 -4.39 -1.30
CA VAL A 155 -13.67 -2.95 -1.07
C VAL A 155 -15.01 -2.33 -1.50
N VAL A 156 -15.83 -1.89 -0.54
CA VAL A 156 -17.07 -1.16 -0.81
C VAL A 156 -16.72 0.31 -1.01
N ARG A 157 -16.91 0.81 -2.24
CA ARG A 157 -16.72 2.23 -2.54
C ARG A 157 -18.04 2.97 -2.42
N ALA A 158 -17.98 4.22 -1.97
CA ALA A 158 -19.12 5.11 -1.99
C ALA A 158 -19.60 5.29 -3.44
N THR A 159 -20.80 4.82 -3.74
CA THR A 159 -21.40 4.99 -5.05
C THR A 159 -22.12 6.32 -5.11
N ARG A 160 -21.85 7.13 -6.13
CA ARG A 160 -22.65 8.33 -6.40
C ARG A 160 -24.08 7.91 -6.73
N LYS A 161 -25.06 8.45 -6.01
CA LYS A 161 -26.48 8.29 -6.34
C LYS A 161 -26.77 9.05 -7.63
N LEU A 162 -26.97 8.32 -8.72
CA LEU A 162 -27.36 8.89 -10.01
C LEU A 162 -28.86 9.22 -10.00
N ASN A 163 -29.24 10.41 -10.45
CA ASN A 163 -30.64 10.77 -10.58
C ASN A 163 -31.27 9.96 -11.75
N PRO A 164 -32.30 9.13 -11.50
CA PRO A 164 -32.89 8.29 -12.54
C PRO A 164 -33.67 9.08 -13.60
N LEU A 165 -34.20 10.25 -13.26
CA LEU A 165 -34.96 11.05 -14.22
C LEU A 165 -34.05 11.64 -15.32
N THR A 166 -32.81 11.97 -14.96
CA THR A 166 -31.80 12.48 -15.91
C THR A 166 -30.91 11.36 -16.48
N ASN A 167 -30.74 10.23 -15.78
CA ASN A 167 -29.91 9.12 -16.20
C ASN A 167 -30.76 7.87 -16.57
N THR A 168 -30.82 7.58 -17.86
CA THR A 168 -31.62 6.46 -18.40
C THR A 168 -31.21 5.11 -17.83
N ARG A 169 -29.91 4.82 -17.69
CA ARG A 169 -29.41 3.54 -17.15
C ARG A 169 -29.80 3.36 -15.68
N ALA A 170 -29.71 4.44 -14.88
CA ALA A 170 -30.16 4.41 -13.50
C ALA A 170 -31.67 4.14 -13.41
N MET A 171 -32.49 4.77 -14.27
CA MET A 171 -33.93 4.49 -14.30
C MET A 171 -34.25 3.08 -14.75
N LEU A 172 -33.53 2.53 -15.73
CA LEU A 172 -33.76 1.16 -16.20
C LEU A 172 -33.39 0.12 -15.15
N ARG A 173 -32.34 0.38 -14.35
CA ARG A 173 -31.99 -0.47 -13.21
C ARG A 173 -33.06 -0.49 -12.12
N LEU A 174 -33.77 0.62 -11.92
CA LEU A 174 -34.84 0.75 -10.93
C LEU A 174 -36.19 0.28 -11.47
N ASN A 175 -36.54 0.66 -12.69
CA ASN A 175 -37.80 0.37 -13.35
C ASN A 175 -37.58 0.10 -14.86
N PRO A 176 -37.45 -1.18 -15.24
CA PRO A 176 -37.32 -1.61 -16.64
C PRO A 176 -38.53 -1.24 -17.50
N TYR A 177 -39.75 -1.23 -16.93
CA TYR A 177 -40.98 -0.91 -17.67
C TYR A 177 -41.02 0.55 -18.17
N SER A 178 -40.20 1.42 -17.57
CA SER A 178 -40.05 2.81 -18.04
C SER A 178 -39.54 2.93 -19.48
N ALA A 179 -38.81 1.92 -20.00
CA ALA A 179 -38.42 1.88 -21.42
C ALA A 179 -39.63 1.66 -22.33
N VAL A 180 -40.55 0.76 -21.96
CA VAL A 180 -41.75 0.45 -22.74
C VAL A 180 -42.66 1.67 -22.78
N LEU A 181 -42.90 2.29 -21.62
CA LEU A 181 -43.73 3.49 -21.52
C LEU A 181 -43.13 4.66 -22.31
N ARG A 182 -41.83 4.93 -22.18
CA ARG A 182 -41.15 5.97 -22.99
C ARG A 182 -41.23 5.68 -24.48
N ARG A 183 -41.03 4.43 -24.90
CA ARG A 183 -41.14 4.04 -26.31
C ARG A 183 -42.56 4.24 -26.83
N LYS A 184 -43.57 3.82 -26.07
CA LYS A 184 -44.99 4.03 -26.41
C LYS A 184 -45.31 5.51 -26.54
N ALA A 185 -44.90 6.34 -25.57
CA ALA A 185 -45.13 7.78 -25.60
C ALA A 185 -44.48 8.46 -26.81
N VAL A 186 -43.25 8.08 -27.19
CA VAL A 186 -42.59 8.58 -28.41
C VAL A 186 -43.37 8.17 -29.66
N LEU A 187 -43.80 6.91 -29.75
CA LEU A 187 -44.61 6.44 -30.89
C LEU A 187 -45.97 7.17 -30.96
N ASP A 188 -46.61 7.42 -29.84
CA ASP A 188 -47.86 8.18 -29.78
C ASP A 188 -47.67 9.64 -30.19
N GLN A 189 -46.60 10.30 -29.73
CA GLN A 189 -46.28 11.67 -30.13
C GLN A 189 -45.95 11.79 -31.61
N THR A 190 -45.13 10.89 -32.16
CA THR A 190 -44.84 10.87 -33.61
C THR A 190 -46.13 10.69 -34.43
N ARG A 191 -47.06 9.85 -33.95
CA ARG A 191 -48.40 9.71 -34.56
C ARG A 191 -49.18 11.02 -34.54
N ILE A 192 -49.24 11.72 -33.40
CA ILE A 192 -49.97 12.99 -33.26
C ILE A 192 -49.35 14.08 -34.15
N ASN A 193 -48.03 14.20 -34.17
CA ASN A 193 -47.33 15.19 -35.00
C ASN A 193 -47.56 14.94 -36.50
N ASN A 194 -47.51 13.68 -36.93
CA ASN A 194 -47.81 13.32 -38.32
C ASN A 194 -49.26 13.67 -38.70
N GLN A 195 -50.23 13.41 -37.82
CA GLN A 195 -51.64 13.79 -38.07
C GLN A 195 -51.82 15.30 -38.13
N ARG A 196 -51.17 16.06 -37.24
CA ARG A 196 -51.18 17.51 -37.26
C ARG A 196 -50.55 18.08 -38.53
N ALA A 197 -49.44 17.49 -38.99
CA ALA A 197 -48.77 17.91 -40.22
C ALA A 197 -49.67 17.70 -41.45
N LEU A 198 -50.35 16.56 -41.56
CA LEU A 198 -51.32 16.28 -42.64
C LEU A 198 -52.50 17.26 -42.59
N ALA A 199 -53.12 17.43 -41.42
CA ALA A 199 -54.25 18.35 -41.25
C ALA A 199 -53.86 19.80 -41.54
N LEU A 200 -52.64 20.23 -41.18
CA LEU A 200 -52.13 21.56 -41.49
C LEU A 200 -51.86 21.74 -42.99
N ALA A 201 -51.33 20.70 -43.65
CA ALA A 201 -51.10 20.71 -45.09
C ALA A 201 -52.41 20.80 -45.88
N GLU A 202 -53.42 20.03 -45.48
CA GLU A 202 -54.79 20.10 -46.02
C GLU A 202 -55.38 21.51 -45.84
N LYS A 203 -55.28 22.09 -44.63
CA LYS A 203 -55.74 23.47 -44.35
C LYS A 203 -55.02 24.53 -45.19
N ARG A 204 -53.74 24.32 -45.50
CA ARG A 204 -52.94 25.23 -46.33
C ARG A 204 -53.08 24.96 -47.84
N GLY A 205 -53.82 23.92 -48.24
CA GLY A 205 -53.96 23.52 -49.64
C GLY A 205 -52.68 23.00 -50.30
N ILE A 206 -51.63 22.69 -49.51
CA ILE A 206 -50.33 22.25 -50.01
C ILE A 206 -50.23 20.73 -49.88
N LYS A 207 -49.83 20.03 -50.95
CA LYS A 207 -49.56 18.59 -50.91
C LYS A 207 -48.15 18.33 -50.35
N LEU A 208 -48.05 17.61 -49.23
CA LEU A 208 -46.77 17.19 -48.67
C LEU A 208 -46.05 16.18 -49.59
N PRO A 209 -44.71 16.23 -49.68
CA PRO A 209 -43.95 15.33 -50.54
C PRO A 209 -44.07 13.87 -50.07
N ALA A 210 -43.96 12.91 -50.99
CA ALA A 210 -44.09 11.48 -50.69
C ALA A 210 -43.00 10.93 -49.75
N SER A 211 -41.88 11.66 -49.60
CA SER A 211 -40.81 11.37 -48.66
C SER A 211 -41.13 11.78 -47.22
N ASP A 212 -42.14 12.62 -47.01
CA ASP A 212 -42.49 13.17 -45.71
C ASP A 212 -42.93 12.07 -44.72
N PRO A 213 -42.45 12.10 -43.46
CA PRO A 213 -42.79 11.10 -42.45
C PRO A 213 -44.31 10.92 -42.24
N ALA A 214 -45.10 11.99 -42.39
CA ALA A 214 -46.53 11.93 -42.19
C ALA A 214 -47.26 11.20 -43.32
N VAL A 215 -46.88 11.49 -44.57
CA VAL A 215 -47.41 10.83 -45.77
C VAL A 215 -47.00 9.34 -45.80
N ARG A 216 -45.74 9.04 -45.43
CA ARG A 216 -45.25 7.65 -45.30
C ARG A 216 -46.02 6.88 -44.23
N ALA A 217 -46.27 7.49 -43.08
CA ALA A 217 -47.03 6.87 -42.00
C ALA A 217 -48.49 6.62 -42.40
N GLN A 218 -49.12 7.54 -43.14
CA GLN A 218 -50.48 7.38 -43.66
C GLN A 218 -50.55 6.22 -44.67
N LYS A 219 -49.67 6.21 -45.68
CA LYS A 219 -49.59 5.11 -46.66
C LYS A 219 -49.38 3.75 -45.99
N LEU A 220 -48.52 3.69 -44.97
CA LEU A 220 -48.30 2.46 -44.21
C LEU A 220 -49.54 2.01 -43.43
N ARG A 221 -50.32 2.95 -42.85
CA ARG A 221 -51.58 2.63 -42.17
C ARG A 221 -52.63 2.11 -43.12
N GLU A 222 -52.78 2.76 -44.28
CA GLU A 222 -53.71 2.31 -45.32
C GLU A 222 -53.35 0.92 -45.85
N ARG A 223 -52.05 0.67 -46.10
CA ARG A 223 -51.54 -0.66 -46.45
C ARG A 223 -51.88 -1.68 -45.36
N ARG A 224 -51.55 -1.38 -44.10
CA ARG A 224 -51.86 -2.28 -42.96
C ARG A 224 -53.36 -2.53 -42.81
N ALA A 225 -54.21 -1.53 -43.00
CA ALA A 225 -55.66 -1.70 -42.92
C ALA A 225 -56.18 -2.61 -44.04
N LYS A 226 -55.65 -2.49 -45.26
CA LYS A 226 -55.93 -3.40 -46.38
C LYS A 226 -55.47 -4.82 -46.07
N ASP A 227 -54.25 -4.97 -45.56
CA ASP A 227 -53.67 -6.27 -45.19
C ASP A 227 -54.48 -6.95 -44.07
N ILE A 228 -54.90 -6.20 -43.04
CA ILE A 228 -55.74 -6.71 -41.95
C ILE A 228 -57.12 -7.14 -42.49
N LYS A 229 -57.75 -6.35 -43.36
CA LYS A 229 -59.02 -6.73 -44.01
C LYS A 229 -58.86 -7.99 -44.87
N ALA A 230 -57.77 -8.09 -45.63
CA ALA A 230 -57.47 -9.26 -46.45
C ALA A 230 -57.17 -10.51 -45.59
N ALA A 231 -56.48 -10.34 -44.45
CA ALA A 231 -56.23 -11.41 -43.49
C ALA A 231 -57.50 -11.86 -42.77
N ALA A 232 -58.40 -10.94 -42.40
CA ALA A 232 -59.69 -11.26 -41.80
C ALA A 232 -60.64 -11.97 -42.78
N ALA A 233 -60.58 -11.62 -44.08
CA ALA A 233 -61.33 -12.28 -45.14
C ALA A 233 -60.84 -13.72 -45.40
N LYS A 234 -59.55 -14.01 -45.15
CA LYS A 234 -59.03 -15.38 -45.12
C LYS A 234 -59.44 -16.05 -43.80
N ARG A 235 -60.57 -16.77 -43.80
CA ARG A 235 -61.01 -17.61 -42.66
C ARG A 235 -59.82 -18.45 -42.14
N PRO A 236 -59.61 -18.54 -40.81
CA PRO A 236 -58.53 -19.35 -40.26
C PRO A 236 -58.77 -20.84 -40.58
N LYS A 237 -57.79 -21.52 -41.20
CA LYS A 237 -57.70 -22.99 -41.13
C LYS A 237 -57.63 -23.37 -39.65
N LYS A 238 -58.44 -24.35 -39.22
CA LYS A 238 -58.48 -24.87 -37.83
C LYS A 238 -57.06 -24.99 -37.27
N PRO A 239 -56.76 -24.39 -36.10
CA PRO A 239 -55.45 -24.58 -35.48
C PRO A 239 -55.28 -26.06 -35.12
N ALA A 240 -54.17 -26.67 -35.58
CA ALA A 240 -53.78 -28.01 -35.15
C ALA A 240 -53.60 -28.02 -33.62
N PRO A 241 -54.00 -29.11 -32.93
CA PRO A 241 -53.92 -29.19 -31.47
C PRO A 241 -52.48 -29.00 -31.01
N LYS A 242 -52.26 -28.03 -30.12
CA LYS A 242 -50.96 -27.81 -29.46
C LYS A 242 -50.67 -29.00 -28.55
N LYS A 243 -49.69 -29.83 -28.93
CA LYS A 243 -49.09 -30.82 -28.02
C LYS A 243 -48.49 -30.07 -26.82
N THR A 244 -49.03 -30.30 -25.63
CA THR A 244 -48.41 -29.87 -24.37
C THR A 244 -47.05 -30.54 -24.24
N PRO A 245 -45.94 -29.80 -24.02
CA PRO A 245 -44.66 -30.44 -23.72
C PRO A 245 -44.77 -31.24 -22.40
N PRO A 246 -44.19 -32.44 -22.32
CA PRO A 246 -44.26 -33.27 -21.12
C PRO A 246 -43.59 -32.56 -19.93
N PRO A 247 -44.07 -32.80 -18.69
CA PRO A 247 -43.47 -32.22 -17.50
C PRO A 247 -42.02 -32.71 -17.31
N PRO A 248 -41.11 -31.87 -16.78
CA PRO A 248 -39.71 -32.25 -16.57
C PRO A 248 -39.61 -33.40 -15.56
N PRO A 249 -38.68 -34.37 -15.76
CA PRO A 249 -38.54 -35.52 -14.88
C PRO A 249 -38.11 -35.07 -13.47
N LYS A 250 -38.76 -35.65 -12.44
CA LYS A 250 -38.39 -35.48 -11.03
C LYS A 250 -36.98 -36.06 -10.82
N LYS A 251 -36.04 -35.22 -10.40
CA LYS A 251 -34.71 -35.66 -9.92
C LYS A 251 -34.89 -36.43 -8.61
N LYS A 252 -34.47 -37.69 -8.58
CA LYS A 252 -34.09 -38.41 -7.36
C LYS A 252 -32.70 -37.97 -6.94
#